data_AF-A0A523AXH6-F1
#
_entry.id   AF-A0A523AXH6-F1
#
_cell.length_a   1.000
_cell.length_b   1.000
_cell.length_c   1.000
_cell.angle_alpha   90.00
_cell.angle_beta   90.00
_cell.angle_gamma   90.00
#
_symmetry.space_group_name_H-M   'P 1'
#
loop_
_entity.id
_entity.type
_entity.pdbx_description
1 polymer ?
#
loop_
_entity_poly.entity_id
_entity_poly.type
_entity_poly.pdbx_seq_one_letter_code
_entity_poly.pdbx_strand_id
1 'polypeptide(L)' 'MARFEVAEKRLFNVKICMRCNAHNAWKATKCRKCGYTGLRPKARERRA' A
#
# COMPACT_ATOMS: atom_id res chain seq x y z
N MET A 1 5.93 -12.44 18.26
CA MET A 1 4.62 -11.76 18.07
C MET A 1 3.72 -12.68 17.27
N ALA A 2 2.46 -12.86 17.68
CA ALA A 2 1.51 -13.65 16.90
C ALA A 2 1.29 -13.00 15.52
N ARG A 3 1.50 -13.75 14.45
CA ARG A 3 1.20 -13.31 13.08
C ARG A 3 -0.26 -13.63 12.77
N PHE A 4 -1.04 -12.60 12.44
CA PHE A 4 -2.45 -12.74 12.07
C PHE A 4 -2.59 -12.57 10.55
N GLU A 5 -2.52 -13.68 9.81
CA GLU A 5 -2.47 -13.67 8.34
C GLU A 5 -3.67 -12.97 7.68
N VAL A 6 -4.88 -13.15 8.24
CA VAL A 6 -6.11 -12.53 7.74
C VAL A 6 -6.05 -11.01 7.87
N ALA A 7 -5.55 -10.51 9.01
CA ALA A 7 -5.40 -9.08 9.25
C ALA A 7 -4.32 -8.48 8.34
N GLU A 8 -3.19 -9.17 8.17
CA GLU A 8 -2.11 -8.71 7.31
C GLU A 8 -2.55 -8.52 5.86
N LYS A 9 -3.29 -9.50 5.30
CA LYS A 9 -3.82 -9.41 3.93
C LYS A 9 -4.79 -8.23 3.76
N ARG A 10 -5.58 -7.87 4.78
CA ARG A 10 -6.50 -6.72 4.69
C ARG A 10 -5.79 -5.38 4.84
N LEU A 11 -4.79 -5.30 5.71
CA LEU A 11 -4.14 -4.03 6.07
C LEU A 11 -3.01 -3.61 5.12
N PHE A 12 -2.27 -4.58 4.57
CA PHE A 12 -1.04 -4.32 3.81
C PHE A 12 -1.16 -4.55 2.30
N ASN A 13 -2.26 -5.15 1.82
CA ASN A 13 -2.48 -5.39 0.39
C ASN A 13 -2.96 -4.12 -0.35
N VAL A 14 -2.26 -3.01 -0.12
CA VAL A 14 -2.54 -1.68 -0.70
C VAL A 14 -1.24 -1.05 -1.17
N LYS A 15 -1.34 -0.25 -2.23
CA LYS A 15 -0.24 0.57 -2.74
C LYS A 15 -0.44 2.03 -2.37
N ILE A 16 0.63 2.70 -1.95
CA ILE A 16 0.65 4.11 -1.58
C ILE A 16 1.34 4.88 -2.70
N CYS A 17 0.71 5.98 -3.14
CA CYS A 17 1.33 6.86 -4.12
C CYS A 17 2.50 7.64 -3.50
N MET A 18 3.66 7.66 -4.16
CA MET A 18 4.83 8.42 -3.68
C MET A 18 4.70 9.93 -3.87
N ARG A 19 3.70 10.41 -4.64
CA ARG A 19 3.46 11.84 -4.87
C ARG A 19 2.39 12.44 -3.95
N CYS A 20 1.27 11.74 -3.76
CA CYS A 20 0.11 12.26 -3.01
C CYS A 20 -0.30 11.39 -1.80
N ASN A 21 0.46 10.33 -1.49
CA ASN A 21 0.20 9.41 -0.38
C ASN A 21 -1.19 8.72 -0.39
N ALA A 22 -1.93 8.79 -1.50
CA ALA A 22 -3.21 8.10 -1.61
C ALA A 22 -3.04 6.57 -1.60
N HIS A 23 -3.94 5.88 -0.88
CA HIS A 23 -4.10 4.43 -0.97
C HIS A 23 -4.78 4.05 -2.28
N ASN A 24 -4.18 3.09 -2.98
CA ASN A 24 -4.63 2.51 -4.24
C ASN A 24 -4.69 0.99 -4.12
N ALA A 25 -5.50 0.36 -4.98
CA ALA A 25 -5.61 -1.09 -5.06
C ALA A 25 -4.26 -1.73 -5.42
N TRP A 26 -4.07 -3.00 -5.03
CA TRP A 26 -2.84 -3.75 -5.32
C TRP A 26 -2.55 -3.86 -6.83
N LYS A 27 -3.60 -4.02 -7.65
CA LYS A 27 -3.47 -4.09 -9.12
C LYS A 27 -3.42 -2.73 -9.83
N ALA A 28 -3.44 -1.62 -9.08
CA ALA A 28 -3.37 -0.29 -9.70
C ALA A 28 -2.01 -0.05 -10.37
N THR A 29 -2.06 0.48 -11.60
CA THR A 29 -0.89 0.93 -12.38
C THR A 29 -0.64 2.43 -12.24
N LYS A 30 -1.67 3.21 -11.88
CA LYS A 30 -1.62 4.65 -11.64
C LYS A 30 -2.40 5.06 -10.41
N CYS A 31 -2.02 6.17 -9.81
CA CYS A 31 -2.74 6.75 -8.68
C CYS A 31 -4.13 7.25 -9.11
N ARG A 32 -5.18 6.85 -8.37
CA ARG A 32 -6.56 7.28 -8.63
C ARG A 32 -6.82 8.78 -8.50
N LYS A 33 -5.94 9.52 -7.81
CA LYS A 33 -6.09 10.96 -7.56
C LYS A 33 -5.24 11.81 -8.51
N CYS A 34 -3.93 11.54 -8.57
CA CYS A 34 -2.99 12.40 -9.30
C CYS A 34 -2.46 11.80 -10.62
N GLY A 35 -2.88 10.59 -10.99
CA GLY A 35 -2.40 9.92 -12.22
C GLY A 35 -0.94 9.43 -12.18
N TYR A 36 -0.19 9.73 -11.12
CA TYR A 36 1.22 9.32 -10.99
C TYR A 36 1.38 7.79 -10.92
N THR A 37 2.38 7.25 -11.60
CA THR A 37 2.64 5.81 -11.73
C THR A 37 3.56 5.25 -10.64
N GLY A 38 4.28 6.11 -9.92
CA GLY A 38 5.13 5.69 -8.79
C GLY A 38 4.29 5.32 -7.56
N LEU A 39 3.89 4.05 -7.51
CA LEU A 39 3.13 3.43 -6.44
C LEU A 39 4.02 2.44 -5.67
N ARG A 40 4.20 2.66 -4.36
CA ARG A 40 4.96 1.76 -3.49
C ARG A 40 4.03 0.85 -2.68
N PRO A 41 4.41 -0.39 -2.35
CA PRO A 41 3.66 -1.18 -1.38
C PRO A 41 3.71 -0.54 0.02
N LYS A 42 2.65 -0.75 0.81
CA LYS A 42 2.66 -0.38 2.22
C LYS A 42 3.65 -1.26 2.98
N ALA A 43 4.49 -0.66 3.83
CA ALA A 43 5.46 -1.39 4.61
C ALA A 43 4.75 -2.34 5.58
N ARG A 44 5.13 -3.62 5.59
CA ARG A 44 4.61 -4.65 6.49
C ARG A 44 5.30 -4.63 7.86
N GLU A 45 6.56 -4.25 7.86
CA GLU A 45 7.39 -4.22 9.06
C GLU A 45 7.48 -2.80 9.62
N ARG A 46 7.58 -2.70 10.95
CA ARG A 46 7.84 -1.43 11.62
C ARG A 46 9.25 -0.98 11.26
N ARG A 47 9.39 0.25 10.77
CA ARG A 47 10.69 0.90 10.65
C ARG A 47 11.04 1.40 12.05
N ALA A 48 11.98 0.73 12.71
CA ALA A 48 12.53 1.16 14.00
C ALA A 48 13.64 2.17 13.76
#